data_AF-K2ADK4-F1
#
_entry.id   AF-K2ADK4-F1
#
_cell.length_a   1.000
_cell.length_b   1.000
_cell.length_c   1.000
_cell.angle_alpha   90.00
_cell.angle_beta   90.00
_cell.angle_gamma   90.00
#
_symmetry.space_group_name_H-M   'P 1'
#
loop_
_entity.id
_entity.type
_entity.pdbx_description
1 polymer ?
#
loop_
_entity_poly.entity_id
_entity_poly.type
_entity_poly.pdbx_seq_one_letter_code
_entity_poly.pdbx_strand_id
1 'polypeptide(L)'
;MEQASLLEPVDPVVTDHLGDIYWAVGRTREAEFQWRRALSYAPEEKDATRIRAKLEKGLDAVLIDEGAAPINTGDAAANGN
;
A
#
# COMPACT_ATOMS: atom_id res chain seq x y z
N MET A 1 0.94 -11.50 37.08
CA MET A 1 0.51 -10.33 36.29
C MET A 1 0.26 -10.81 34.89
N GLU A 2 -0.89 -10.44 34.37
CA GLU A 2 -1.65 -11.13 33.33
C GLU A 2 -1.00 -11.01 31.94
N GLN A 3 -0.91 -12.11 31.21
CA GLN A 3 -0.41 -12.16 29.84
C GLN A 3 -1.43 -11.50 28.90
N ALA A 4 -1.32 -10.19 28.72
CA ALA A 4 -1.97 -9.47 27.64
C ALA A 4 -1.15 -9.65 26.35
N SER A 5 -1.29 -10.80 25.70
CA SER A 5 -0.78 -11.02 24.34
C SER A 5 -1.94 -11.51 23.47
N LEU A 6 -2.85 -10.61 23.14
CA LEU A 6 -3.89 -10.85 22.15
C LEU A 6 -3.80 -9.73 21.12
N LEU A 7 -3.10 -10.06 20.02
CA LEU A 7 -2.79 -9.23 18.84
C LEU A 7 -1.56 -8.34 19.04
N GLU A 8 -0.37 -8.86 18.69
CA GLU A 8 0.71 -7.96 18.31
C GLU A 8 0.19 -7.01 17.22
N PRO A 9 0.44 -5.69 17.32
CA PRO A 9 0.14 -4.79 16.21
C PRO A 9 0.88 -5.31 15.00
N VAL A 10 0.14 -5.71 13.96
CA VAL A 10 0.74 -6.13 12.70
C VAL A 10 1.56 -4.94 12.21
N ASP A 11 2.83 -5.18 11.92
CA ASP A 11 3.76 -4.14 11.52
C ASP A 11 3.20 -3.36 10.31
N PRO A 12 3.18 -2.01 10.35
CA PRO A 12 2.64 -1.20 9.27
C PRO A 12 3.40 -1.40 7.95
N VAL A 13 4.71 -1.65 7.99
CA VAL A 13 5.55 -1.88 6.81
C VAL A 13 5.19 -3.22 6.17
N VAL A 14 5.02 -4.27 6.98
CA VAL A 14 4.57 -5.59 6.49
C VAL A 14 3.19 -5.48 5.84
N THR A 15 2.28 -4.72 6.45
CA THR A 15 0.93 -4.50 5.92
C THR A 15 0.97 -3.69 4.62
N ASP A 16 1.79 -2.65 4.53
CA ASP A 16 2.00 -1.85 3.31
C ASP A 16 2.50 -2.72 2.15
N HIS A 17 3.52 -3.54 2.39
CA HIS A 17 4.08 -4.43 1.36
C HIS A 17 3.06 -5.47 0.89
N LEU A 18 2.18 -5.97 1.76
CA LEU A 18 1.09 -6.82 1.33
C LEU A 18 0.14 -6.09 0.37
N GLY A 19 -0.10 -4.79 0.59
CA GLY A 19 -0.82 -3.95 -0.34
C GLY A 19 -0.11 -3.84 -1.70
N ASP A 20 1.20 -3.65 -1.69
CA ASP A 20 2.02 -3.58 -2.91
C ASP A 20 1.95 -4.89 -3.72
N ILE A 21 1.99 -6.03 -3.04
CA ILE A 21 1.83 -7.35 -3.67
C ILE A 21 0.45 -7.48 -4.30
N TYR A 22 -0.62 -7.08 -3.60
CA TYR A 22 -1.97 -7.13 -4.17
C TYR A 22 -2.11 -6.22 -5.39
N TRP A 23 -1.51 -5.02 -5.35
CA TRP A 23 -1.49 -4.12 -6.49
C TRP A 23 -0.79 -4.72 -7.70
N ALA A 24 0.38 -5.35 -7.47
CA ALA A 24 1.17 -5.99 -8.51
C ALA A 24 0.46 -7.16 -9.21
N VAL A 25 -0.52 -7.79 -8.56
CA VAL A 25 -1.34 -8.87 -9.15
C VAL A 25 -2.74 -8.42 -9.59
N GLY A 26 -2.97 -7.11 -9.71
CA GLY A 26 -4.23 -6.53 -10.18
C GLY A 26 -5.38 -6.56 -9.16
N ARG A 27 -5.10 -6.90 -7.90
CA ARG A 27 -6.08 -6.93 -6.80
C ARG A 27 -6.12 -5.58 -6.09
N THR A 28 -6.50 -4.53 -6.83
CA THR A 28 -6.41 -3.13 -6.38
C THR A 28 -7.26 -2.81 -5.16
N ARG A 29 -8.47 -3.38 -5.03
CA ARG A 29 -9.32 -3.19 -3.84
C ARG A 29 -8.67 -3.75 -2.57
N GLU A 30 -8.10 -4.94 -2.65
CA GLU A 30 -7.36 -5.53 -1.54
C GLU A 30 -6.08 -4.75 -1.23
N ALA A 31 -5.41 -4.21 -2.24
CA ALA A 31 -4.25 -3.32 -2.04
C ALA A 31 -4.63 -2.09 -1.22
N GLU A 32 -5.68 -1.37 -1.63
CA GLU A 32 -6.20 -0.20 -0.91
C GLU A 32 -6.62 -0.54 0.53
N PHE A 33 -7.24 -1.69 0.74
CA PHE A 33 -7.60 -2.15 2.08
C PHE A 33 -6.36 -2.33 2.95
N GLN A 34 -5.30 -2.98 2.45
CA GLN A 34 -4.07 -3.14 3.21
C GLN A 34 -3.36 -1.82 3.48
N TRP A 35 -3.31 -0.89 2.51
CA TRP A 35 -2.73 0.44 2.72
C TRP A 35 -3.50 1.24 3.79
N ARG A 36 -4.83 1.21 3.78
CA ARG A 36 -5.64 1.82 4.86
C ARG A 36 -5.38 1.17 6.22
N ARG A 37 -5.23 -0.16 6.24
CA ARG A 37 -4.89 -0.89 7.45
C ARG A 37 -3.48 -0.55 7.95
N ALA A 38 -2.50 -0.42 7.07
CA ALA A 38 -1.15 0.01 7.42
C ALA A 38 -1.17 1.38 8.12
N LEU A 39 -1.94 2.35 7.61
CA LEU A 39 -2.13 3.66 8.27
C LEU A 39 -2.72 3.54 9.69
N SER A 40 -3.56 2.53 9.96
CA SER A 40 -4.16 2.32 11.28
C SER A 40 -3.15 1.86 12.34
N TYR A 41 -1.98 1.37 11.92
CA TYR A 41 -0.89 0.95 12.80
C TYR A 41 0.13 2.05 13.08
N ALA A 42 -0.21 3.30 12.77
CA ALA A 42 0.62 4.48 13.04
C ALA A 42 2.09 4.36 12.54
N PRO A 43 2.30 4.14 11.22
CA PRO A 43 3.64 4.14 10.63
C PRO A 43 4.40 5.45 10.87
N GLU A 44 5.71 5.43 10.67
CA GLU A 44 6.50 6.66 10.61
C GLU A 44 5.92 7.62 9.53
N GLU A 45 6.00 8.93 9.75
CA GLU A 45 5.32 9.90 8.86
C GLU A 45 5.81 9.82 7.40
N LYS A 46 7.08 9.46 7.17
CA LYS A 46 7.62 9.19 5.82
C LYS A 46 6.82 8.09 5.10
N ASP A 47 6.50 7.01 5.83
CA ASP A 47 5.81 5.84 5.28
C ASP A 47 4.32 6.15 5.17
N ALA A 48 3.74 6.80 6.19
CA ALA A 48 2.35 7.26 6.14
C ALA A 48 2.09 8.18 4.93
N THR A 49 3.02 9.09 4.63
CA THR A 49 2.96 9.98 3.46
C THR A 49 2.97 9.17 2.16
N ARG A 50 3.90 8.20 2.05
CA ARG A 50 3.99 7.33 0.88
C ARG A 50 2.73 6.46 0.71
N ILE A 51 2.21 5.88 1.78
CA ILE A 51 1.00 5.05 1.78
C ILE A 51 -0.23 5.88 1.34
N ARG A 52 -0.36 7.12 1.82
CA ARG A 52 -1.43 8.04 1.37
C ARG A 52 -1.32 8.34 -0.13
N ALA A 53 -0.10 8.52 -0.64
CA ALA A 53 0.10 8.70 -2.08
C ALA A 53 -0.32 7.46 -2.88
N LYS A 54 -0.01 6.24 -2.42
CA LYS A 54 -0.47 5.00 -3.07
C LYS A 54 -2.00 4.91 -3.12
N LEU A 55 -2.69 5.35 -2.05
CA LEU A 55 -4.15 5.39 -2.00
C LEU A 55 -4.78 6.44 -2.95
N GLU A 56 -4.06 7.51 -3.27
CA GLU A 56 -4.56 8.59 -4.13
C GLU A 56 -4.37 8.29 -5.61
N LYS A 57 -3.17 7.85 -6.00
CA LYS A 57 -2.76 7.71 -7.41
C LYS A 57 -2.30 6.31 -7.80
N GLY A 58 -2.32 5.35 -6.86
CA GLY A 58 -1.83 3.99 -7.08
C GLY A 58 -0.32 3.84 -6.91
N LEU A 59 0.13 2.60 -6.75
CA LEU A 59 1.56 2.28 -6.57
C LEU A 59 2.39 2.61 -7.80
N ASP A 60 1.85 2.39 -9.01
CA ASP A 60 2.59 2.65 -10.26
C ASP A 60 2.98 4.13 -10.40
N ALA A 61 2.04 5.04 -10.10
CA ALA A 61 2.32 6.48 -10.15
C ALA A 61 3.28 6.93 -9.04
N VAL A 62 3.21 6.30 -7.85
CA VAL A 62 4.20 6.53 -6.78
C VAL A 62 5.60 6.13 -7.23
N LEU A 63 5.74 4.96 -7.86
CA LEU A 63 7.04 4.49 -8.36
C LEU A 63 7.62 5.40 -9.44
N ILE A 64 6.79 5.89 -10.37
CA ILE A 64 7.21 6.84 -11.40
C ILE A 64 7.74 8.13 -10.78
N ASP A 65 7.04 8.68 -9.77
CA ASP A 65 7.49 9.89 -9.07
C ASP A 65 8.78 9.66 -8.26
N GLU A 66 9.02 8.42 -7.84
CA GLU A 66 10.26 7.98 -7.19
C GLU A 66 11.40 7.66 -8.19
N GLY A 67 11.15 7.79 -9.50
CA GLY A 67 12.11 7.48 -10.56
C GLY A 67 12.29 5.98 -10.83
N ALA A 68 11.39 5.14 -10.32
CA ALA A 68 11.34 3.71 -10.56
C ALA A 68 10.38 3.35 -11.71
N ALA A 69 10.57 2.17 -12.29
CA ALA A 69 9.65 1.65 -13.29
C ALA A 69 8.31 1.24 -12.64
N PRO A 70 7.16 1.48 -13.29
CA PRO A 70 5.88 0.99 -12.81
C PRO A 70 5.83 -0.54 -12.85
N ILE A 71 5.03 -1.14 -11.97
CA ILE A 71 4.84 -2.59 -11.87
C ILE A 71 3.90 -3.08 -12.97
N ASN A 72 2.79 -2.38 -13.17
CA ASN A 72 1.80 -2.71 -14.19
C ASN A 72 1.98 -1.82 -15.42
N THR A 73 2.86 -2.22 -16.33
CA THR A 73 3.09 -1.50 -17.60
C THR A 73 1.92 -1.59 -18.60
N GLY A 74 0.76 -2.15 -18.20
CA GLY A 74 -0.33 -2.54 -19.10
C GLY A 74 -1.71 -1.89 -18.89
N ASP A 75 -1.98 -1.21 -17.77
CA ASP A 75 -3.36 -0.80 -17.42
C ASP A 75 -3.61 0.72 -17.46
N ALA A 76 -2.56 1.55 -17.43
CA ALA A 76 -2.69 3.01 -17.42
C ALA A 76 -3.22 3.63 -18.75
N ALA A 77 -3.49 2.82 -19.78
CA ALA A 77 -3.97 3.27 -21.09
C ALA A 77 -5.38 2.79 -21.45
N ALA A 78 -6.10 2.06 -20.58
CA ALA A 78 -7.31 1.32 -20.98
C ALA A 78 -8.57 1.67 -20.18
N ASN A 79 -8.78 2.93 -19.79
CA ASN A 79 -10.12 3.40 -19.39
C ASN A 79 -10.36 4.84 -19.85
N GLY A 80 -10.53 4.98 -21.16
CA GLY A 80 -11.20 6.09 -21.81
C GLY A 80 -12.24 5.53 -22.78
N ASN A 81 -13.44 5.24 -22.28
CA ASN A 81 -14.64 5.12 -23.11
C ASN A 81 -15.89 5.49 -22.32
#